data_AF-A0A957XSD8-F1
#
_entry.id   AF-A0A957XSD8-F1
#
_cell.length_a   1.000
_cell.length_b   1.000
_cell.length_c   1.000
_cell.angle_alpha   90.00
_cell.angle_beta   90.00
_cell.angle_gamma   90.00
#
_symmetry.space_group_name_H-M   'P 1'
#
loop_
_entity.id
_entity.type
_entity.pdbx_description
1 polymer ?
#
loop_
_entity_poly.entity_id
_entity_poly.type
_entity_poly.pdbx_seq_one_letter_code
_entity_poly.pdbx_strand_id
1 'polypeptide(L)'
;MSEHSHDSGACQDLLGSLSDYIDGTLDEAICVEIETHMADCDNCQVVVDTLRKTVLLYRGLPVESMPADAEERLFTRMELSEYLNSA
;
A
#
# COMPACT_ATOMS: atom_id res chain seq x y z
N MET A 1 -2.05 -1.66 -22.30
CA MET A 1 -1.06 -2.27 -21.40
C MET A 1 -0.04 -2.93 -22.32
N SER A 2 1.11 -2.30 -22.52
CA SER A 2 2.10 -2.75 -23.52
C SER A 2 2.75 -4.05 -23.10
N GLU A 3 2.99 -4.91 -24.08
CA GLU A 3 3.59 -6.23 -23.95
C GLU A 3 4.98 -6.13 -23.31
N HIS A 4 5.13 -6.74 -22.13
CA HIS A 4 6.42 -7.01 -21.50
C HIS A 4 7.07 -8.23 -22.12
N SER A 5 8.35 -8.14 -22.45
CA SER A 5 9.16 -9.23 -23.01
C SER A 5 10.44 -9.41 -22.19
N HIS A 6 10.31 -9.99 -20.98
CA HIS A 6 11.37 -10.57 -20.16
C HIS A 6 10.73 -11.51 -19.12
N ASP A 7 11.54 -12.19 -18.28
CA ASP A 7 11.07 -13.26 -17.40
C ASP A 7 9.84 -12.87 -16.58
N SER A 8 8.69 -13.40 -17.01
CA SER A 8 7.38 -13.05 -16.48
C SER A 8 7.15 -13.62 -15.08
N GLY A 9 7.88 -14.66 -14.68
CA GLY A 9 7.75 -15.29 -13.36
C GLY A 9 8.23 -14.36 -12.25
N ALA A 10 9.49 -13.90 -12.34
CA ALA A 10 10.06 -12.98 -11.36
C ALA A 10 9.29 -11.66 -11.24
N CYS A 11 8.77 -11.13 -12.35
CA CYS A 11 7.91 -9.94 -12.31
C CYS A 11 6.59 -10.19 -11.56
N GLN A 12 5.97 -11.36 -11.77
CA GLN A 12 4.73 -11.73 -11.09
C GLN A 12 4.95 -11.94 -9.59
N ASP A 13 6.06 -12.57 -9.22
CA ASP A 13 6.42 -12.77 -7.82
C ASP A 13 6.65 -11.41 -7.13
N LEU A 14 7.38 -10.49 -7.77
CA LEU A 14 7.56 -9.12 -7.29
C LEU A 14 6.23 -8.38 -7.11
N LEU A 15 5.30 -8.50 -8.07
CA LEU A 15 3.98 -7.89 -7.95
C LEU A 15 3.19 -8.43 -6.76
N GLY A 16 3.36 -9.72 -6.43
CA GLY A 16 2.75 -10.35 -5.26
C GLY A 16 3.25 -9.79 -3.92
N SER A 17 4.53 -9.42 -3.85
CA SER A 17 5.16 -8.87 -2.65
C SER A 17 5.17 -7.34 -2.57
N LEU A 18 4.65 -6.65 -3.59
CA LEU A 18 4.82 -5.22 -3.76
C LEU A 18 4.11 -4.38 -2.67
N SER A 19 2.95 -4.83 -2.17
CA SER A 19 2.24 -4.11 -1.10
C SER A 19 3.08 -4.08 0.17
N ASP A 20 3.51 -5.25 0.64
CA ASP A 20 4.33 -5.38 1.85
C ASP A 20 5.67 -4.65 1.72
N TYR A 21 6.26 -4.65 0.52
CA TYR A 21 7.49 -3.90 0.22
C TYR A 21 7.28 -2.38 0.39
N ILE A 22 6.18 -1.83 -0.13
CA ILE A 22 5.88 -0.39 -0.04
C ILE A 22 5.49 0.02 1.37
N ASP A 23 4.79 -0.85 2.09
CA ASP A 23 4.40 -0.63 3.48
C ASP A 23 5.57 -0.82 4.47
N GLY A 24 6.70 -1.37 3.99
CA GLY A 24 7.91 -1.58 4.79
C GLY A 24 7.79 -2.75 5.78
N THR A 25 6.88 -3.68 5.52
CA THR A 25 6.60 -4.85 6.38
C THR A 25 7.21 -6.14 5.83
N LEU A 26 7.80 -6.09 4.63
CA LEU A 26 8.43 -7.23 3.98
C LEU A 26 9.79 -7.57 4.61
N ASP A 27 10.14 -8.85 4.61
CA ASP A 27 11.44 -9.34 5.10
C ASP A 27 12.61 -8.76 4.29
N GLU A 28 13.71 -8.43 4.98
CA GLU A 28 14.88 -7.78 4.39
C GLU A 28 15.50 -8.59 3.25
N ALA A 29 15.52 -9.93 3.35
CA ALA A 29 16.07 -10.77 2.29
C ALA A 29 15.26 -10.64 0.99
N ILE A 30 13.94 -10.57 1.11
CA ILE A 30 13.03 -10.43 -0.05
C ILE A 30 13.12 -9.01 -0.62
N CYS A 31 13.26 -7.99 0.22
CA CYS A 31 13.51 -6.62 -0.23
C CYS A 31 14.73 -6.54 -1.16
N VAL A 32 15.84 -7.23 -0.81
CA VAL A 32 17.05 -7.28 -1.66
C VAL A 32 16.78 -7.96 -3.00
N GLU A 33 16.00 -9.03 -3.04
CA GLU A 33 15.62 -9.71 -4.29
C GLU A 33 14.80 -8.81 -5.20
N ILE A 34 13.81 -8.09 -4.63
CA ILE A 34 12.99 -7.11 -5.34
C ILE A 34 13.86 -5.97 -5.90
N GLU A 35 14.77 -5.43 -5.09
CA GLU A 35 15.69 -4.36 -5.51
C GLU A 35 16.65 -4.80 -6.62
N THR A 36 17.14 -6.04 -6.54
CA THR A 36 17.95 -6.64 -7.59
C THR A 36 17.17 -6.77 -8.88
N HIS A 37 15.93 -7.27 -8.83
CA HIS A 37 15.08 -7.35 -10.01
C HIS A 37 14.79 -5.98 -10.62
N MET A 38 14.46 -4.99 -9.78
CA MET A 38 14.21 -3.62 -10.24
C MET A 38 15.44 -3.04 -10.93
N ALA A 39 16.66 -3.32 -10.48
CA ALA A 39 17.88 -2.82 -11.10
C ALA A 39 18.00 -3.22 -12.59
N ASP A 40 17.47 -4.39 -12.95
CA ASP A 40 17.54 -4.95 -14.31
C ASP A 40 16.21 -4.86 -15.09
N CYS A 41 15.14 -4.32 -14.49
CA CYS A 41 13.79 -4.27 -15.06
C CYS A 41 13.16 -2.88 -14.98
N ASP A 42 13.32 -2.09 -16.05
CA ASP A 42 12.75 -0.74 -16.18
C ASP A 42 11.24 -0.69 -15.92
N ASN A 43 10.52 -1.72 -16.32
CA ASN A 43 9.08 -1.72 -16.16
C ASN A 43 8.64 -1.93 -14.71
N CYS A 44 9.30 -2.83 -13.97
CA CYS A 44 9.03 -3.01 -12.55
C CYS A 44 9.40 -1.74 -11.79
N GLN A 45 10.48 -1.04 -12.15
CA GLN A 45 10.77 0.29 -11.61
C GLN A 45 9.60 1.25 -11.85
N VAL A 46 9.07 1.33 -13.08
CA VAL A 46 7.93 2.19 -13.41
C VAL A 46 6.70 1.83 -12.58
N VAL A 47 6.39 0.54 -12.39
CA VAL A 47 5.27 0.08 -11.58
C VAL A 47 5.42 0.51 -10.12
N VAL A 48 6.58 0.21 -9.51
CA VAL A 48 6.85 0.55 -8.10
C VAL A 48 6.81 2.06 -7.89
N ASP A 49 7.45 2.84 -8.76
CA ASP A 49 7.47 4.30 -8.67
C ASP A 49 6.08 4.91 -8.82
N THR A 50 5.28 4.39 -9.76
CA THR A 50 3.91 4.87 -9.97
C THR A 50 3.04 4.56 -8.76
N LEU A 51 3.19 3.37 -8.17
CA LEU A 51 2.45 2.99 -6.97
C LEU A 51 2.87 3.84 -5.76
N ARG A 52 4.17 4.03 -5.52
CA ARG A 52 4.68 4.93 -4.46
C ARG A 52 4.13 6.35 -4.59
N LYS A 53 4.11 6.91 -5.80
CA LYS A 53 3.51 8.23 -6.07
C LYS A 53 2.02 8.24 -5.77
N THR A 54 1.30 7.18 -6.14
CA THR A 54 -0.13 7.04 -5.86
C THR A 54 -0.40 7.03 -4.36
N VAL A 55 0.38 6.27 -3.59
CA VAL A 55 0.30 6.23 -2.12
C VAL A 55 0.59 7.62 -1.52
N LEU A 56 1.64 8.30 -2.00
CA LEU A 56 1.98 9.65 -1.54
C LEU A 56 0.84 10.65 -1.79
N LEU A 57 0.24 10.62 -2.98
CA LEU A 57 -0.90 11.47 -3.33
C LEU A 57 -2.09 11.19 -2.41
N TYR A 58 -2.42 9.91 -2.18
CA TYR A 58 -3.52 9.52 -1.31
C TYR A 58 -3.31 9.96 0.14
N ARG A 59 -2.09 9.80 0.68
CA ARG A 59 -1.73 10.26 2.02
C ARG A 59 -1.82 11.78 2.20
N GLY A 60 -1.72 12.54 1.10
CA GLY A 60 -1.87 14.00 1.11
C GLY A 60 -3.31 14.49 0.99
N LEU A 61 -4.28 13.60 0.72
CA LEU A 61 -5.69 13.99 0.65
C LEU A 61 -6.22 14.30 2.05
N PRO A 62 -7.12 15.29 2.19
CA PRO A 62 -7.79 15.54 3.46
C PRO A 62 -8.58 14.30 3.85
N VAL A 63 -8.39 13.84 5.08
CA VAL A 63 -9.23 12.80 5.67
C VAL A 63 -10.56 13.46 6.01
N GLU A 64 -11.63 13.07 5.29
CA GLU A 64 -12.97 13.41 5.74
C GLU A 64 -13.25 12.66 7.04
N SER A 65 -13.50 13.42 8.11
CA SER A 65 -13.94 12.84 9.38
C SER A 65 -15.34 12.26 9.22
N MET A 66 -15.59 11.12 9.86
CA MET A 66 -16.94 10.59 9.98
C MET A 66 -17.85 11.64 10.63
N PRO A 67 -19.09 11.84 10.15
CA PRO A 67 -20.05 12.69 10.86
C PRO A 67 -20.21 12.22 12.31
N ALA A 68 -20.20 13.15 13.25
CA ALA A 68 -20.21 12.83 14.69
C ALA A 68 -21.41 11.95 15.10
N ASP A 69 -22.56 12.15 14.46
CA ASP A 69 -23.77 11.34 14.70
C ASP A 69 -23.62 9.89 14.21
N ALA A 70 -22.90 9.69 13.10
CA ALA A 70 -22.60 8.36 12.58
C ALA A 70 -21.58 7.63 13.48
N GLU A 71 -20.56 8.34 13.97
CA GLU A 71 -19.56 7.82 14.90
C GLU A 71 -20.18 7.40 16.24
N GLU A 72 -21.00 8.28 16.84
CA GLU A 72 -21.71 8.00 18.10
C GLU A 72 -22.63 6.77 17.98
N ARG A 73 -23.39 6.68 16.88
CA ARG A 73 -24.27 5.54 16.61
C ARG A 73 -23.49 4.25 16.44
N LEU A 74 -22.36 4.29 15.73
CA LEU A 74 -21.50 3.13 15.51
C LEU A 74 -20.91 2.62 16.84
N PHE A 75 -20.29 3.52 17.61
CA PHE A 75 -19.63 3.17 18.87
C PHE A 75 -20.65 2.66 19.90
N THR A 76 -21.81 3.31 20.00
CA THR A 76 -22.91 2.82 20.85
C THR A 76 -23.35 1.41 20.45
N ARG A 77 -23.51 1.14 19.15
CA ARG A 77 -23.99 -0.15 18.66
C ARG A 77 -22.98 -1.28 18.85
N MET A 78 -21.70 -0.94 18.89
CA MET A 78 -20.58 -1.84 19.14
C MET A 78 -20.21 -1.96 20.62
N GLU A 79 -20.93 -1.28 21.53
CA GLU A 79 -20.62 -1.23 22.97
C GLU A 79 -19.24 -0.62 23.29
N LEU A 80 -18.78 0.31 22.45
CA LEU A 80 -17.49 1.00 22.54
C LEU A 80 -17.62 2.47 22.98
N SER A 81 -18.73 2.87 23.60
CA SER A 81 -19.02 4.27 23.93
C SER A 81 -17.98 4.95 24.84
N GLU A 82 -17.18 4.17 25.58
CA GLU A 82 -16.08 4.68 26.41
C GLU A 82 -14.94 5.34 25.61
N TYR A 83 -14.81 5.03 24.31
CA TYR A 83 -13.76 5.56 23.43
C TYR A 83 -14.15 6.84 22.67
N LEU A 84 -15.39 7.33 22.79
CA LEU A 84 -15.92 8.47 22.02
C LEU A 84 -15.26 9.83 22.34
N ASN A 85 -14.45 9.93 23.40
CA ASN A 85 -13.84 11.19 23.85
C ASN A 85 -12.36 11.05 24.28
N SER A 86 -11.65 10.00 23.83
CA SER A 86 -10.25 9.77 24.20
C SER A 86 -9.23 10.31 23.19
N ALA A 87 -9.59 11.33 22.39
CA ALA A 87 -8.73 11.96 21.39
C ALA A 87 -8.25 13.35 21.84
#